data_AF-A0A534V1T9-F1
#
_entry.id   AF-A0A534V1T9-F1
#
_cell.length_a   1.000
_cell.length_b   1.000
_cell.length_c   1.000
_cell.angle_alpha   90.00
_cell.angle_beta   90.00
_cell.angle_gamma   90.00
#
_symmetry.space_group_name_H-M   'P 1'
#
loop_
_entity.id
_entity.type
_entity.pdbx_description
1 polymer ?
#
loop_
_entity_poly.entity_id
_entity_poly.type
_entity_poly.pdbx_seq_one_letter_code
_entity_poly.pdbx_strand_id
1 'polypeptide(L)'
;MSKRIYLTLAVGDYESIRALKEGSVKPDGIELSVLTDMTSDIRHWRMLRNREFDVAELSMSNYLMAKYTGLPFIAIPVFLHRRFRHGFIYINTAKGITTPTDLIGKKVGLRNFQATANLWIRGILKHEHGVPHRSINWFKQDEEEVDWTPPANLKI
;
A
#
# COMPACT_ATOMS: atom_id res chain seq x y z
N MET A 1 21.86 -32.12 -12.02
CA MET A 1 20.97 -30.95 -12.20
C MET A 1 20.91 -30.19 -10.89
N SER A 2 21.13 -28.87 -10.91
CA SER A 2 20.96 -28.01 -9.73
C SER A 2 19.55 -28.17 -9.15
N LYS A 3 19.43 -28.25 -7.82
CA LYS A 3 18.15 -28.38 -7.11
C LYS A 3 17.35 -27.10 -7.34
N ARG A 4 16.19 -27.20 -8.01
CA ARG A 4 15.29 -26.05 -8.18
C ARG A 4 14.64 -25.68 -6.85
N ILE A 5 14.55 -24.38 -6.57
CA ILE A 5 13.87 -23.84 -5.40
C ILE A 5 12.44 -23.50 -5.79
N TYR A 6 11.47 -23.90 -4.96
CA TYR A 6 10.06 -23.58 -5.15
C TYR A 6 9.74 -22.29 -4.42
N LEU A 7 9.16 -21.30 -5.11
CA LEU A 7 8.76 -20.03 -4.52
C LEU A 7 7.37 -19.62 -5.00
N THR A 8 6.61 -18.98 -4.12
CA THR A 8 5.35 -18.32 -4.42
C THR A 8 5.56 -16.81 -4.62
N LEU A 9 4.92 -16.24 -5.64
CA LEU A 9 4.88 -14.80 -5.89
C LEU A 9 3.44 -14.31 -5.89
N ALA A 10 3.04 -13.57 -4.85
CA ALA A 10 1.75 -12.91 -4.77
C ALA A 10 1.82 -11.47 -5.29
N VAL A 11 1.16 -11.19 -6.42
CA VAL A 11 1.23 -9.88 -7.10
C VAL A 11 -0.10 -9.51 -7.75
N GLY A 12 -0.37 -8.23 -8.00
CA GLY A 12 -1.53 -7.83 -8.79
C GLY A 12 -1.49 -8.35 -10.23
N ASP A 13 -2.66 -8.56 -10.84
CA ASP A 13 -2.77 -8.99 -12.24
C ASP A 13 -2.51 -7.81 -13.18
N TYR A 14 -1.26 -7.64 -13.58
CA TYR A 14 -0.80 -6.57 -14.46
C TYR A 14 -0.19 -7.14 -15.73
N GLU A 15 -0.31 -6.41 -16.84
CA GLU A 15 0.33 -6.81 -18.10
C GLU A 15 1.85 -6.96 -17.93
N SER A 16 2.48 -6.15 -17.08
CA SER A 16 3.92 -6.20 -16.80
C SER A 16 4.40 -7.48 -16.12
N ILE A 17 3.51 -8.27 -15.49
CA ILE A 17 3.85 -9.56 -14.88
C ILE A 17 3.37 -10.76 -15.70
N ARG A 18 2.69 -10.52 -16.82
CA ARG A 18 2.04 -11.55 -17.62
C ARG A 18 3.01 -12.63 -18.09
N ALA A 19 4.20 -12.23 -18.56
CA ALA A 19 5.20 -13.18 -19.04
C ALA A 19 5.69 -14.16 -17.94
N LEU A 20 5.74 -13.70 -16.68
CA LEU A 20 6.05 -14.56 -15.53
C LEU A 20 4.85 -15.46 -15.18
N LYS A 21 3.63 -14.90 -15.20
CA LYS A 21 2.38 -15.63 -14.91
C LYS A 21 2.11 -16.75 -15.91
N GLU A 22 2.29 -16.49 -17.20
CA GLU A 22 2.08 -17.45 -18.29
C GLU A 22 3.30 -18.38 -18.50
N GLY A 23 4.43 -18.08 -17.85
CA GLY A 23 5.64 -18.89 -17.91
C GLY A 23 6.42 -18.78 -19.22
N SER A 24 6.16 -17.77 -20.05
CA SER A 24 6.98 -17.46 -21.23
C SER A 24 8.36 -16.89 -20.84
N VAL A 25 8.45 -16.29 -19.65
CA VAL A 25 9.71 -15.95 -18.97
C VAL A 25 9.78 -16.72 -17.66
N LYS A 26 10.91 -17.38 -17.39
CA LYS A 26 11.13 -18.15 -16.15
C LYS A 26 12.45 -17.73 -15.50
N PRO A 27 12.48 -17.50 -14.19
CA PRO A 27 13.73 -17.31 -13.47
C PRO A 27 14.59 -18.58 -13.51
N ASP A 28 15.90 -18.43 -13.69
CA ASP A 28 16.82 -19.56 -13.65
C ASP A 28 16.88 -20.17 -12.24
N GLY A 29 16.90 -21.50 -12.15
CA GLY A 29 16.96 -22.23 -10.89
C GLY A 29 15.71 -22.17 -9.98
N ILE A 30 14.64 -21.46 -10.37
CA ILE A 30 13.44 -21.29 -9.55
C ILE A 30 12.21 -21.85 -10.25
N GLU A 31 11.44 -22.67 -9.52
CA GLU A 31 10.07 -23.03 -9.88
C GLU A 31 9.11 -22.04 -9.20
N LEU A 32 8.58 -21.10 -9.97
CA LEU A 32 7.82 -19.97 -9.46
C LEU A 32 6.31 -20.18 -9.67
N SER A 33 5.54 -20.17 -8.58
CA SER A 33 4.07 -20.14 -8.62
C SER A 33 3.58 -18.69 -8.49
N VAL A 34 3.02 -18.13 -9.56
CA VAL A 34 2.51 -16.75 -9.58
C VAL A 34 1.03 -16.73 -9.20
N LEU A 35 0.70 -16.00 -8.14
CA LEU A 35 -0.64 -15.88 -7.57
C LEU A 35 -1.18 -14.46 -7.79
N THR A 36 -2.18 -14.31 -8.66
CA THR A 36 -2.74 -12.99 -9.02
C THR A 36 -4.20 -12.78 -8.60
N ASP A 37 -4.89 -13.83 -8.15
CA ASP A 37 -6.32 -13.80 -7.84
C ASP A 37 -6.59 -13.26 -6.43
N MET A 38 -6.10 -12.05 -6.15
CA MET A 38 -6.26 -11.38 -4.86
C MET A 38 -6.27 -9.86 -5.03
N THR A 39 -7.13 -9.18 -4.28
CA THR A 39 -7.05 -7.72 -4.14
C THR A 39 -5.82 -7.32 -3.32
N SER A 40 -5.38 -6.07 -3.49
CA SER A 40 -4.17 -5.55 -2.86
C SER A 40 -4.21 -5.63 -1.33
N ASP A 41 -5.36 -5.35 -0.72
CA ASP A 41 -5.58 -5.42 0.73
C ASP A 41 -5.44 -6.85 1.26
N ILE A 42 -6.14 -7.82 0.66
CA ILE A 42 -6.05 -9.24 1.06
C ILE A 42 -4.60 -9.72 0.94
N ARG A 43 -3.95 -9.39 -0.17
CA ARG A 43 -2.58 -9.79 -0.46
C ARG A 43 -1.57 -9.23 0.55
N HIS A 44 -1.70 -7.94 0.91
CA HIS A 44 -0.84 -7.31 1.90
C HIS A 44 -1.07 -7.88 3.30
N TRP A 45 -2.33 -8.07 3.69
CA TRP A 45 -2.70 -8.62 5.00
C TRP A 45 -2.13 -10.03 5.19
N ARG A 46 -2.32 -10.92 4.21
CA ARG A 46 -1.79 -12.31 4.22
C ARG A 46 -0.26 -12.33 4.27
N MET A 47 0.40 -11.41 3.58
CA MET A 47 1.87 -11.31 3.61
C MET A 47 2.39 -10.76 4.95
N LEU A 48 1.87 -9.63 5.41
CA LEU A 48 2.41 -8.90 6.56
C LEU A 48 2.11 -9.62 7.88
N ARG A 49 0.90 -10.17 8.04
CA ARG A 49 0.49 -10.84 9.28
C ARG A 49 0.90 -12.31 9.31
N ASN A 50 0.67 -13.05 8.21
CA ASN A 50 0.79 -14.50 8.21
C ASN A 50 2.00 -15.03 7.41
N ARG A 51 2.68 -14.19 6.63
CA ARG A 51 3.84 -14.56 5.80
C ARG A 51 3.52 -15.73 4.87
N GLU A 52 2.31 -15.72 4.30
CA GLU A 52 1.79 -16.83 3.49
C GLU A 52 2.47 -17.00 2.13
N PHE A 53 3.33 -16.07 1.73
CA PHE A 53 4.03 -16.08 0.46
C PHE A 53 5.53 -15.87 0.66
N ASP A 54 6.33 -16.47 -0.22
CA ASP A 54 7.78 -16.28 -0.23
C ASP A 54 8.14 -14.87 -0.75
N VAL A 55 7.41 -14.42 -1.78
CA VAL A 55 7.55 -13.09 -2.38
C VAL A 55 6.16 -12.50 -2.56
N ALA A 56 6.01 -11.21 -2.26
CA ALA A 56 4.80 -10.47 -2.57
C ALA A 56 5.13 -9.05 -3.01
N GLU A 57 4.35 -8.51 -3.94
CA GLU A 57 4.25 -7.06 -4.08
C GLU A 57 3.75 -6.49 -2.73
N LEU A 58 4.06 -5.24 -2.40
CA LEU A 58 3.58 -4.69 -1.13
C LEU A 58 3.35 -3.20 -1.24
N SER A 59 2.43 -2.68 -0.43
CA SER A 59 2.36 -1.25 -0.15
C SER A 59 3.72 -0.80 0.39
N MET A 60 4.39 0.10 -0.34
CA MET A 60 5.67 0.69 0.05
C MET A 60 5.63 1.27 1.46
N SER A 61 4.55 1.99 1.80
CA SER A 61 4.37 2.57 3.12
C SER A 61 4.25 1.49 4.21
N ASN A 62 3.53 0.39 3.96
CA ASN A 62 3.49 -0.73 4.91
C ASN A 62 4.83 -1.46 5.00
N TYR A 63 5.59 -1.58 3.91
CA TYR A 63 6.96 -2.11 3.94
C TYR A 63 7.87 -1.25 4.83
N LEU A 64 7.80 0.08 4.73
CA LEU A 64 8.57 0.98 5.59
C LEU A 64 8.21 0.81 7.06
N MET A 65 6.91 0.67 7.37
CA MET A 65 6.46 0.39 8.73
C MET A 65 6.95 -0.97 9.22
N ALA A 66 6.83 -2.02 8.39
CA ALA A 66 7.32 -3.35 8.70
C ALA A 66 8.83 -3.35 8.97
N LYS A 67 9.60 -2.61 8.18
CA LYS A 67 11.04 -2.45 8.37
C LYS A 67 11.37 -1.70 9.66
N TYR A 68 10.60 -0.64 9.96
CA TYR A 68 10.74 0.13 11.19
C TYR A 68 10.46 -0.71 12.44
N THR A 69 9.47 -1.59 12.40
CA THR A 69 9.12 -2.51 13.51
C THR A 69 9.99 -3.77 13.56
N GLY A 70 11.00 -3.89 12.69
CA GLY A 70 11.97 -4.99 12.71
C GLY A 70 11.48 -6.29 12.07
N LEU A 71 10.42 -6.25 11.24
CA LEU A 71 9.99 -7.42 10.49
C LEU A 71 11.04 -7.80 9.43
N PRO A 72 11.28 -9.11 9.19
CA PRO A 72 12.40 -9.61 8.40
C PRO A 72 12.14 -9.55 6.89
N PHE A 73 11.61 -8.43 6.39
CA PHE A 73 11.36 -8.24 4.96
C PHE A 73 12.51 -7.52 4.26
N ILE A 74 12.83 -7.99 3.05
CA ILE A 74 13.79 -7.36 2.13
C ILE A 74 13.01 -6.94 0.89
N ALA A 75 13.08 -5.67 0.52
CA ALA A 75 12.43 -5.17 -0.68
C ALA A 75 13.31 -5.39 -1.91
N ILE A 76 12.67 -5.72 -3.02
CA ILE A 76 13.24 -5.66 -4.36
C ILE A 76 12.69 -4.37 -5.00
N PRO A 77 13.52 -3.50 -5.59
CA PRO A 77 13.10 -2.17 -6.06
C PRO A 77 12.35 -2.24 -7.41
N VAL A 78 11.25 -2.97 -7.44
CA VAL A 78 10.38 -3.14 -8.61
C VAL A 78 9.01 -2.52 -8.31
N PHE A 79 8.64 -1.50 -9.08
CA PHE A 79 7.43 -0.70 -8.83
C PHE A 79 6.38 -0.96 -9.91
N LEU A 80 5.59 -2.02 -9.69
CA LEU A 80 4.62 -2.53 -10.67
C LEU A 80 3.37 -1.66 -10.78
N HIS A 81 2.84 -1.19 -9.65
CA HIS A 81 1.60 -0.41 -9.63
C HIS A 81 1.85 1.10 -9.57
N ARG A 82 1.41 1.84 -10.60
CA ARG A 82 1.54 3.30 -10.71
C ARG A 82 0.19 3.96 -10.99
N ARG A 83 -0.14 5.02 -10.24
CA ARG A 83 -1.39 5.79 -10.37
C ARG A 83 -1.15 7.25 -10.00
N PHE A 84 -1.86 8.16 -10.67
CA PHE A 84 -1.92 9.58 -10.28
C PHE A 84 -2.81 9.75 -9.05
N ARG A 85 -2.21 10.16 -7.93
CA ARG A 85 -2.90 10.18 -6.62
C ARG A 85 -3.84 11.37 -6.41
N HIS A 86 -3.76 12.40 -7.26
CA HIS A 86 -4.66 13.56 -7.20
C HIS A 86 -6.15 13.19 -7.31
N GLY A 87 -6.48 12.16 -8.09
CA GLY A 87 -7.87 11.72 -8.30
C GLY A 87 -8.45 10.80 -7.22
N PHE A 88 -7.79 10.65 -6.07
CA PHE A 88 -8.16 9.68 -5.02
C PHE A 88 -8.84 10.35 -3.81
N ILE A 89 -9.13 11.66 -3.89
CA ILE A 89 -9.93 12.36 -2.89
C ILE A 89 -11.34 12.55 -3.46
N TYR A 90 -12.33 12.09 -2.71
CA TYR A 90 -13.74 12.31 -3.00
C TYR A 90 -14.34 13.20 -1.93
N ILE A 91 -15.15 14.17 -2.35
CA ILE A 91 -15.78 15.13 -1.45
C ILE A 91 -17.29 14.97 -1.48
N ASN A 92 -17.94 15.28 -0.36
CA ASN A 92 -19.37 15.53 -0.36
C ASN A 92 -19.61 16.97 -0.83
N THR A 93 -20.17 17.12 -2.03
CA THR A 93 -20.40 18.43 -2.67
C THR A 93 -21.38 19.32 -1.89
N ALA A 94 -22.24 18.74 -1.05
CA ALA A 94 -23.14 19.49 -0.16
C ALA A 94 -22.44 20.05 1.10
N LYS A 95 -21.13 19.81 1.29
CA LYS A 95 -20.36 20.29 2.46
C LYS A 95 -19.51 21.52 2.19
N GLY A 96 -19.66 22.15 1.03
CA GLY A 96 -18.95 23.39 0.69
C GLY A 96 -17.43 23.23 0.60
N ILE A 97 -16.95 22.04 0.24
CA ILE A 97 -15.52 21.77 0.03
C ILE A 97 -15.23 22.07 -1.43
N THR A 98 -14.43 23.10 -1.70
CA THR A 98 -14.12 23.56 -3.06
C THR A 98 -12.63 23.62 -3.33
N THR A 99 -11.83 23.73 -2.27
CA THR A 99 -10.37 23.77 -2.31
C THR A 99 -9.77 22.77 -1.32
N PRO A 100 -8.52 22.33 -1.52
CA PRO A 100 -7.86 21.43 -0.55
C PRO A 100 -7.82 22.00 0.88
N THR A 101 -7.64 23.31 1.03
CA THR A 101 -7.59 23.98 2.35
C THR A 101 -8.89 23.84 3.15
N ASP A 102 -10.02 23.62 2.47
CA ASP A 102 -11.31 23.39 3.13
C ASP A 102 -11.35 22.06 3.91
N LEU A 103 -10.37 21.17 3.70
CA LEU A 103 -10.24 19.92 4.47
C LEU A 103 -9.74 20.15 5.90
N ILE A 104 -9.15 21.31 6.21
CA ILE A 104 -8.70 21.64 7.56
C ILE A 104 -9.88 21.57 8.53
N GLY A 105 -9.72 20.79 9.61
CA GLY A 105 -10.73 20.55 10.63
C GLY A 105 -11.88 19.63 10.19
N LYS A 106 -11.91 19.15 8.94
CA LYS A 106 -12.96 18.24 8.47
C LYS A 106 -12.70 16.80 8.90
N LYS A 107 -13.76 16.00 8.84
CA LYS A 107 -13.72 14.55 9.02
C LYS A 107 -13.45 13.91 7.67
N VAL A 108 -12.37 13.15 7.56
CA VAL A 108 -11.99 12.45 6.32
C VAL A 108 -11.92 10.96 6.59
N GLY A 109 -12.75 10.21 5.85
CA GLY A 109 -12.80 8.76 5.90
C GLY A 109 -11.71 8.14 5.04
N LEU A 110 -11.13 7.05 5.52
CA LEU A 110 -10.20 6.21 4.77
C LEU A 110 -10.32 4.75 5.23
N ARG A 111 -9.78 3.82 4.45
CA ARG A 111 -9.79 2.41 4.84
C ARG A 111 -8.81 2.16 6.00
N ASN A 112 -7.51 2.40 5.78
CA ASN A 112 -6.47 2.39 6.82
C ASN A 112 -5.47 3.55 6.63
N PHE A 113 -4.73 3.93 7.66
CA PHE A 113 -3.88 5.12 7.59
C PHE A 113 -2.58 4.87 6.81
N GLN A 114 -2.02 3.68 6.92
CA GLN A 114 -0.68 3.37 6.43
C GLN A 114 -0.63 3.09 4.93
N ALA A 115 -1.75 2.89 4.23
CA ALA A 115 -1.72 2.62 2.79
C ALA A 115 -0.91 3.66 2.00
N THR A 116 -0.11 3.18 1.04
CA THR A 116 0.76 4.03 0.21
C THR A 116 0.00 5.15 -0.49
N ALA A 117 -1.22 4.88 -0.97
CA ALA A 117 -2.07 5.90 -1.58
C ALA A 117 -2.36 7.06 -0.61
N ASN A 118 -2.70 6.73 0.64
CA ASN A 118 -3.01 7.71 1.68
C ASN A 118 -1.77 8.49 2.11
N LEU A 119 -0.60 7.84 2.16
CA LEU A 119 0.67 8.54 2.41
C LEU A 119 0.96 9.60 1.33
N TRP A 120 0.84 9.24 0.05
CA TRP A 120 1.03 10.17 -1.06
C TRP A 120 0.03 11.33 -1.03
N ILE A 121 -1.25 11.04 -0.79
CA ILE A 121 -2.29 12.08 -0.67
C ILE A 121 -1.96 13.07 0.45
N ARG A 122 -1.58 12.57 1.63
CA ARG A 122 -1.16 13.43 2.75
C ARG A 122 0.09 14.26 2.41
N GLY A 123 1.01 13.70 1.64
CA GLY A 123 2.17 14.42 1.12
C GLY A 123 1.77 15.56 0.19
N ILE A 124 0.97 15.27 -0.83
CA ILE A 124 0.47 16.27 -1.80
C ILE A 124 -0.29 17.39 -1.08
N LEU A 125 -1.25 17.03 -0.22
CA LEU A 125 -2.03 18.00 0.57
C LEU A 125 -1.12 18.90 1.41
N LYS A 126 -0.10 18.33 2.08
CA LYS A 126 0.83 19.10 2.90
C LYS A 126 1.73 20.02 2.08
N HIS A 127 2.38 19.48 1.06
CA HIS A 127 3.48 20.14 0.37
C HIS A 127 3.01 21.09 -0.72
N GLU A 128 1.96 20.73 -1.46
CA GLU A 128 1.46 21.52 -2.60
C GLU A 128 0.32 22.46 -2.21
N HIS A 129 -0.41 22.14 -1.14
CA HIS A 129 -1.62 22.87 -0.76
C HIS A 129 -1.61 23.43 0.67
N GLY A 130 -0.52 23.24 1.43
CA GLY A 130 -0.41 23.78 2.78
C GLY A 130 -1.45 23.19 3.76
N VAL A 131 -1.87 21.94 3.55
CA VAL A 131 -2.84 21.22 4.40
C VAL A 131 -2.12 20.10 5.15
N PRO A 132 -1.60 20.35 6.36
CA PRO A 132 -0.91 19.33 7.13
C PRO A 132 -1.88 18.20 7.52
N HIS A 133 -1.48 16.95 7.38
CA HIS A 133 -2.34 15.82 7.78
C HIS A 133 -2.84 15.88 9.24
N ARG A 134 -2.13 16.58 10.14
CA ARG A 134 -2.55 16.75 11.55
C ARG A 134 -3.67 17.78 11.74
N SER A 135 -3.95 18.60 10.73
CA SER A 135 -5.06 19.55 10.76
C SER A 135 -6.40 18.91 10.39
N ILE A 136 -6.40 17.64 9.94
CA ILE A 136 -7.57 16.87 9.52
C ILE A 136 -7.94 15.87 10.64
N ASN A 137 -9.24 15.59 10.80
CA ASN A 137 -9.73 14.53 11.68
C ASN A 137 -9.93 13.26 10.83
N TRP A 138 -9.08 12.25 11.00
CA TRP A 138 -9.13 11.01 10.22
C TRP A 138 -10.07 10.01 10.89
N PHE A 139 -10.81 9.28 10.07
CA PHE A 139 -11.67 8.17 10.51
C PHE A 139 -11.34 6.97 9.65
N LYS A 140 -10.84 5.92 10.28
CA LYS A 140 -10.45 4.69 9.59
C LYS A 140 -11.44 3.56 9.84
N GLN A 141 -11.66 2.75 8.82
CA GLN A 141 -12.52 1.58 8.90
C GLN A 141 -11.77 0.36 9.45
N ASP A 142 -10.52 0.19 9.03
CA ASP A 142 -9.72 -1.00 9.29
C ASP A 142 -8.56 -0.70 10.26
N GLU A 143 -8.06 -1.76 10.88
CA GLU A 143 -6.77 -1.74 11.55
C GLU A 143 -5.61 -1.50 10.56
N GLU A 144 -4.44 -1.17 11.09
CA GLU A 144 -3.25 -1.13 10.24
C GLU A 144 -2.72 -2.55 9.99
N GLU A 145 -2.02 -2.71 8.86
CA GLU A 145 -1.36 -3.98 8.54
C GLU A 145 -0.16 -4.26 9.45
N VAL A 146 0.48 -3.18 9.93
CA VAL A 146 1.62 -3.23 10.85
C VAL A 146 1.27 -2.40 12.08
N ASP A 147 1.39 -3.00 13.25
CA ASP A 147 1.10 -2.33 14.52
C ASP A 147 1.99 -1.10 14.71
N TRP A 148 1.38 -0.02 15.21
CA TRP A 148 2.07 1.22 15.51
C TRP A 148 1.29 2.01 16.55
N THR A 149 1.98 2.92 17.23
CA THR A 149 1.34 3.89 18.12
C THR A 149 1.26 5.24 17.41
N PRO A 150 0.05 5.75 17.11
CA PRO A 150 -0.12 7.09 16.55
C PRO A 150 0.49 8.16 17.48
N PRO A 151 1.14 9.20 16.95
CA PRO A 151 1.58 10.33 17.76
C PRO A 151 0.38 11.05 18.40
N ALA A 152 0.54 11.55 19.63
CA ALA A 152 -0.56 12.15 20.42
C ALA A 152 -1.31 13.31 19.72
N ASN A 153 -0.64 14.02 18.82
CA ASN A 153 -1.21 15.12 18.03
C ASN A 153 -1.73 14.68 16.64
N LEU A 154 -1.92 13.38 16.40
CA LEU A 154 -2.62 12.85 15.24
C LEU A 154 -4.04 12.46 15.66
N LYS A 155 -5.05 13.00 14.97
CA LYS A 155 -6.46 12.70 15.22
C LYS A 155 -6.91 11.59 14.28
N ILE A 156 -6.96 10.35 14.77
CA ILE A 156 -7.26 9.14 13.99
C ILE A 156 -7.99 8.08 14.81
#